data_AF-A0A4Z0A0D5-F1
#
_entry.id   AF-A0A4Z0A0D5-F1
#
_cell.length_a   1.000
_cell.length_b   1.000
_cell.length_c   1.000
_cell.angle_alpha   90.00
_cell.angle_beta   90.00
_cell.angle_gamma   90.00
#
_symmetry.space_group_name_H-M   'P 1'
#
loop_
_entity.id
_entity.type
_entity.pdbx_description
1 polymer ?
#
loop_
_entity_poly.entity_id
_entity_poly.type
_entity_poly.pdbx_seq_one_letter_code
_entity_poly.pdbx_strand_id
1 'polypeptide(L)'
;MWRTYEYNRTRNGPVRREPIESEHPVVRRHPVTGEKALFVNPGATKRIVGFKVEESEYLLKFLFNHIATGADFQVRATYEPGTVVIWDNRVTVHSPVADLDGDARRHAIRLTPQAEVPIPA
;
A
#
# COMPACT_ATOMS: atom_id res chain seq x y z
N MET A 1 -1.78 -7.06 4.62
CA MET A 1 -3.02 -7.72 5.12
C MET A 1 -2.74 -8.96 5.96
N TRP A 2 -1.89 -9.87 5.48
CA TRP A 2 -1.37 -11.01 6.26
C TRP A 2 -0.78 -10.60 7.63
N ARG A 3 0.06 -9.54 7.68
CA ARG A 3 0.62 -9.02 8.94
C ARG A 3 -0.45 -8.54 9.93
N THR A 4 -1.52 -7.91 9.45
CA THR A 4 -2.63 -7.44 10.31
C THR A 4 -3.46 -8.62 10.83
N TYR A 5 -3.68 -9.63 9.98
CA TYR A 5 -4.31 -10.88 10.37
C TYR A 5 -3.53 -11.58 11.49
N GLU A 6 -2.22 -11.80 11.29
CA GLU A 6 -1.34 -12.43 12.29
C GLU A 6 -1.27 -11.60 13.58
N TYR A 7 -1.14 -10.28 13.46
CA TYR A 7 -1.11 -9.37 14.61
C TYR A 7 -2.38 -9.47 15.46
N ASN A 8 -3.56 -9.50 14.83
CA ASN A 8 -4.82 -9.62 15.54
C ASN A 8 -5.01 -11.03 16.11
N ARG A 9 -4.72 -12.06 15.32
CA ARG A 9 -4.86 -13.47 15.74
C ARG A 9 -4.00 -13.79 16.96
N THR A 10 -2.75 -13.34 16.99
CA THR A 10 -1.82 -13.57 18.12
C THR A 10 -2.23 -12.85 19.40
N ARG A 11 -3.01 -11.76 19.30
CA ARG A 11 -3.54 -11.01 20.46
C ARG A 11 -5.00 -11.34 20.79
N ASN A 12 -5.55 -12.40 20.21
CA ASN A 12 -6.98 -12.76 20.34
C ASN A 12 -7.92 -11.59 19.98
N GLY A 13 -7.47 -10.72 19.06
CA GLY A 13 -8.22 -9.58 18.55
C GLY A 13 -9.12 -9.97 17.36
N PRO A 14 -10.07 -9.09 16.97
CA PRO A 14 -11.03 -9.40 15.92
C PRO A 14 -10.34 -9.59 14.55
N VAL A 15 -10.54 -10.77 13.96
CA VAL A 15 -10.11 -11.10 12.60
C VAL A 15 -11.25 -10.79 11.64
N ARG A 16 -11.06 -9.82 10.74
CA ARG A 16 -12.10 -9.41 9.79
C ARG A 16 -12.23 -10.31 8.57
N ARG A 17 -11.13 -10.87 8.06
CA ARG A 17 -11.11 -11.81 6.94
C ARG A 17 -9.85 -12.65 6.94
N GLU A 18 -9.95 -13.85 6.39
CA GLU A 18 -8.79 -14.67 6.07
C GLU A 18 -7.94 -13.99 4.98
N PRO A 19 -6.61 -14.19 5.01
CA PRO A 19 -5.75 -13.62 4.01
C PRO A 19 -5.97 -14.28 2.64
N ILE A 20 -5.82 -13.48 1.58
CA ILE A 20 -5.89 -13.93 0.19
C ILE A 20 -4.53 -13.71 -0.48
N GLU A 21 -4.20 -14.57 -1.44
CA GLU A 21 -3.08 -14.39 -2.35
C GLU A 21 -3.64 -14.11 -3.75
N SER A 22 -3.10 -13.09 -4.42
CA SER A 22 -3.50 -12.68 -5.76
C SER A 22 -2.29 -12.21 -6.54
N GLU A 23 -2.26 -12.57 -7.83
CA GLU A 23 -1.23 -12.12 -8.76
C GLU A 23 -1.67 -10.82 -9.43
N HIS A 24 -0.78 -9.84 -9.46
CA HIS A 24 -1.00 -8.52 -10.03
C HIS A 24 0.22 -8.08 -10.85
N PRO A 25 0.04 -7.23 -11.87
CA PRO A 25 1.16 -6.75 -12.67
C PRO A 25 2.05 -5.81 -11.84
N VAL A 26 3.38 -5.93 -12.01
CA VAL A 26 4.36 -5.01 -11.39
C VAL A 26 4.19 -3.59 -11.92
N VAL A 27 3.84 -3.45 -13.21
CA VAL A 27 3.47 -2.18 -13.83
C VAL A 27 2.05 -2.29 -14.33
N ARG A 28 1.16 -1.45 -13.80
CA ARG A 28 -0.22 -1.40 -14.24
C ARG A 28 -0.47 -0.22 -15.17
N ARG A 29 -1.53 -0.34 -15.98
CA ARG A 29 -2.10 0.76 -16.74
C ARG A 29 -3.25 1.39 -15.96
N HIS A 30 -3.28 2.71 -15.88
CA HIS A 30 -4.40 3.43 -15.29
C HIS A 30 -5.61 3.35 -16.24
N PRO A 31 -6.80 2.88 -15.79
CA PRO A 31 -7.92 2.61 -16.70
C PRO A 31 -8.51 3.88 -17.33
N VAL A 32 -8.35 5.04 -16.69
CA VAL A 32 -8.84 6.34 -17.20
C VAL A 32 -7.77 7.11 -17.97
N THR A 33 -6.62 7.42 -17.36
CA THR A 33 -5.56 8.21 -18.00
C THR A 33 -4.70 7.43 -18.99
N GLY A 34 -4.70 6.10 -18.95
CA GLY A 34 -3.86 5.25 -19.80
C GLY A 34 -2.37 5.22 -19.39
N GLU A 35 -1.99 5.97 -18.35
CA GLU A 35 -0.61 6.07 -17.86
C GLU A 35 -0.13 4.77 -17.20
N LYS A 36 1.18 4.59 -17.17
CA LYS A 36 1.82 3.47 -16.48
C LYS A 36 2.13 3.85 -15.04
N ALA A 37 1.88 2.93 -14.11
CA ALA A 37 2.21 3.12 -12.70
C ALA A 37 2.91 1.89 -12.14
N LEU A 38 3.94 2.13 -11.33
CA LEU A 38 4.63 1.10 -10.56
C LEU A 38 3.68 0.61 -9.45
N PHE A 39 3.22 -0.64 -9.56
CA PHE A 39 2.13 -1.20 -8.75
C PHE A 39 2.64 -2.25 -7.77
N VAL A 40 3.64 -1.86 -6.98
CA VAL A 40 4.21 -2.67 -5.90
C VAL A 40 4.23 -1.88 -4.61
N ASN A 41 4.03 -2.55 -3.47
CA ASN A 41 4.19 -1.91 -2.17
C ASN A 41 4.70 -2.89 -1.11
N PRO A 42 5.51 -2.42 -0.14
CA PRO A 42 6.08 -3.28 0.92
C PRO A 42 5.04 -3.95 1.82
N GLY A 43 3.83 -3.41 1.91
CA GLY A 43 2.77 -3.90 2.79
C GLY A 43 1.98 -5.10 2.25
N ALA A 44 2.02 -5.33 0.93
CA ALA A 44 1.22 -6.34 0.25
C ALA A 44 2.02 -7.23 -0.72
N THR A 45 2.98 -6.67 -1.46
CA THR A 45 3.75 -7.43 -2.46
C THR A 45 4.72 -8.40 -1.78
N LYS A 46 4.74 -9.66 -2.23
CA LYS A 46 5.54 -10.73 -1.61
C LYS A 46 6.68 -11.24 -2.49
N ARG A 47 6.41 -11.51 -3.77
CA ARG A 47 7.37 -11.99 -4.75
C ARG A 47 6.99 -11.54 -6.15
N ILE A 48 7.94 -11.55 -7.07
CA ILE A 48 7.71 -11.39 -8.51
C ILE A 48 7.63 -12.79 -9.11
N VAL A 49 6.52 -13.08 -9.77
CA VAL A 49 6.29 -14.37 -10.43
C VAL A 49 7.30 -14.56 -11.55
N GLY A 50 7.86 -15.78 -11.67
CA GLY A 50 8.83 -16.14 -12.70
C GLY A 50 10.29 -15.85 -12.36
N PHE A 51 10.57 -15.21 -11.23
CA PHE A 51 11.93 -14.98 -10.74
C PHE A 51 12.28 -15.94 -9.61
N LYS A 52 13.58 -16.22 -9.43
CA LYS A 52 14.08 -16.85 -8.21
C LYS A 52 13.83 -15.96 -7.01
N VAL A 53 13.86 -16.54 -5.81
CA VAL A 53 13.61 -15.81 -4.56
C VAL A 53 14.57 -14.64 -4.43
N GLU A 54 15.86 -14.88 -4.65
CA GLU A 54 16.92 -13.87 -4.49
C GLU A 54 16.79 -12.73 -5.51
N GLU A 55 16.42 -13.07 -6.75
CA GLU A 55 16.21 -12.09 -7.81
C GLU A 55 14.97 -11.22 -7.53
N SER A 56 13.87 -11.85 -7.13
CA SER A 56 12.62 -11.19 -6.74
C SER A 56 12.86 -10.24 -5.57
N GLU A 57 13.57 -10.69 -4.54
CA GLU A 57 13.88 -9.88 -3.36
C GLU A 57 14.73 -8.66 -3.71
N TYR A 58 15.77 -8.85 -4.53
CA TYR A 58 16.62 -7.75 -4.97
C TYR A 58 15.82 -6.69 -5.76
N LEU A 59 15.03 -7.12 -6.74
CA LEU A 59 14.21 -6.23 -7.57
C LEU A 59 13.16 -5.49 -6.73
N LEU A 60 12.43 -6.20 -5.88
CA LEU A 60 11.43 -5.57 -5.02
C LEU A 60 12.06 -4.56 -4.07
N LYS A 61 13.22 -4.88 -3.47
CA LYS A 61 13.94 -3.95 -2.60
C LYS A 61 14.33 -2.66 -3.36
N PHE A 62 14.83 -2.79 -4.58
CA PHE A 62 15.15 -1.64 -5.43
C PHE A 62 13.90 -0.79 -5.71
N LEU A 63 12.80 -1.40 -6.14
CA LEU A 63 11.55 -0.71 -6.46
C LEU A 63 10.92 -0.04 -5.23
N PHE A 64 10.93 -0.72 -4.08
CA PHE A 64 10.44 -0.17 -2.82
C PHE A 64 11.28 1.04 -2.37
N ASN A 65 12.60 0.94 -2.46
CA ASN A 65 13.49 2.05 -2.12
C ASN A 65 13.22 3.25 -3.03
N HIS A 66 13.09 3.04 -4.34
CA HIS A 66 12.74 4.10 -5.28
C HIS A 66 11.46 4.84 -4.86
N ILE A 67 10.38 4.11 -4.56
CA ILE A 67 9.11 4.69 -4.09
C ILE A 67 9.30 5.43 -2.75
N ALA A 68 10.02 4.84 -1.80
CA ALA A 68 10.13 5.34 -0.43
C ALA A 68 11.06 6.55 -0.29
N THR A 69 12.06 6.71 -1.15
CA THR A 69 13.07 7.78 -1.04
C THR A 69 12.93 8.88 -2.09
N GLY A 70 12.04 8.74 -3.07
CA GLY A 70 11.84 9.75 -4.10
C GLY A 70 11.06 10.96 -3.59
N ALA A 71 11.78 12.01 -3.19
CA ALA A 71 11.17 13.24 -2.69
C ALA A 71 10.35 13.99 -3.76
N ASP A 72 10.72 13.85 -5.04
CA ASP A 72 10.08 14.56 -6.17
C ASP A 72 8.62 14.16 -6.40
N PHE A 73 8.20 13.01 -5.86
CA PHE A 73 6.85 12.47 -6.03
C PHE A 73 6.19 12.11 -4.69
N GLN A 74 6.62 12.76 -3.62
CA GLN A 74 6.04 12.57 -2.29
C GLN A 74 5.28 13.80 -1.82
N VAL A 75 4.21 13.55 -1.06
CA VAL A 75 3.46 14.56 -0.34
C VAL A 75 3.27 14.11 1.11
N ARG A 76 3.50 15.02 2.05
CA ARG A 76 3.19 14.79 3.47
C ARG A 76 1.96 15.61 3.84
N ALA A 77 0.86 14.91 4.14
CA ALA A 77 -0.37 15.54 4.59
C ALA A 77 -0.32 15.78 6.11
N THR A 78 -0.44 17.04 6.51
CA THR A 78 -0.71 17.44 7.90
C THR A 78 -2.22 17.54 8.10
N TYR A 79 -2.72 17.14 9.27
CA TYR A 79 -4.16 17.01 9.50
C TYR A 79 -4.62 17.90 10.64
N GLU A 80 -5.74 18.57 10.42
CA GLU A 80 -6.50 19.33 11.39
C GLU A 80 -7.95 18.80 11.43
N PRO A 81 -8.74 19.15 12.46
CA PRO A 81 -10.17 18.82 12.46
C PRO A 81 -10.86 19.32 11.19
N GLY A 82 -11.51 18.40 10.47
CA GLY A 82 -12.19 18.70 9.20
C GLY A 82 -11.34 18.49 7.94
N THR A 83 -10.03 18.20 8.06
CA THR A 83 -9.19 17.87 6.89
C THR A 83 -9.69 16.58 6.22
N VAL A 84 -9.91 16.65 4.91
CA VAL A 84 -10.21 15.49 4.06
C VAL A 84 -9.06 15.29 3.08
N VAL A 85 -8.52 14.07 3.03
CA VAL A 85 -7.52 13.67 2.05
C VAL A 85 -8.13 12.65 1.12
N ILE A 86 -8.03 12.91 -0.19
CA ILE A 86 -8.46 11.99 -1.24
C ILE A 86 -7.22 11.59 -2.03
N TRP A 87 -7.06 10.31 -2.29
CA TRP A 87 -5.97 9.78 -3.09
C TRP A 87 -6.46 8.63 -3.97
N ASP A 88 -5.79 8.45 -5.10
CA ASP A 88 -6.06 7.36 -6.01
C ASP A 88 -5.16 6.15 -5.69
N ASN A 89 -5.73 5.10 -5.09
CA ASN A 89 -4.99 3.87 -4.74
C ASN A 89 -4.40 3.14 -5.96
N ARG A 90 -4.79 3.50 -7.20
CA ARG A 90 -4.24 2.90 -8.42
C ARG A 90 -2.83 3.39 -8.72
N VAL A 91 -2.43 4.56 -8.20
CA VAL A 91 -1.14 5.19 -8.54
C VAL A 91 -0.40 5.73 -7.31
N THR A 92 -0.89 5.43 -6.11
CA THR A 92 -0.29 5.93 -4.87
C THR A 92 -0.01 4.80 -3.88
N VAL A 93 1.12 4.95 -3.18
CA VAL A 93 1.43 4.21 -1.97
C VAL A 93 1.44 5.21 -0.83
N HIS A 94 0.83 4.87 0.30
CA HIS A 94 0.78 5.72 1.48
C HIS A 94 1.14 4.93 2.73
N SER A 95 1.68 5.62 3.73
CA SER A 95 2.00 5.07 5.03
C SER A 95 1.42 5.94 6.15
N PRO A 96 0.92 5.33 7.24
CA PRO A 96 0.67 6.09 8.46
C PRO A 96 2.01 6.49 9.07
N VAL A 97 2.09 7.72 9.58
CA VAL A 97 3.22 8.18 10.39
C VAL A 97 2.94 7.82 11.84
N ALA A 98 3.92 7.24 12.52
CA ALA A 98 3.84 6.92 13.95
C ALA A 98 4.46 8.06 14.78
N ASP A 99 3.76 9.20 14.83
CA ASP A 99 4.21 10.45 15.45
C ASP A 99 3.28 10.94 16.57
N LEU A 100 2.51 10.04 17.18
CA LEU A 100 1.66 10.36 18.33
C LEU A 100 2.39 10.04 19.63
N ASP A 101 2.56 11.04 20.48
CA ASP A 101 3.19 10.92 21.80
C ASP A 101 2.16 10.76 22.92
N GLY A 102 2.51 10.00 23.96
CA GLY A 102 1.73 9.87 25.20
C GLY A 102 0.28 9.45 24.96
N ASP A 103 -0.66 10.24 25.49
CA ASP A 103 -2.10 10.00 25.41
C ASP A 103 -2.77 10.68 24.18
N ALA A 104 -1.98 11.17 23.21
CA ALA A 104 -2.53 11.82 22.02
C ALA A 104 -3.40 10.86 21.21
N ARG A 105 -4.62 11.29 20.88
CA ARG A 105 -5.60 10.50 20.11
C ARG A 105 -5.87 11.12 18.76
N ARG A 106 -5.77 10.30 17.72
CA ARG A 106 -6.12 10.68 16.35
C ARG A 106 -7.22 9.75 15.82
N HIS A 107 -8.35 10.33 15.42
CA HIS A 107 -9.48 9.60 14.88
C HIS A 107 -9.78 10.07 13.46
N ALA A 108 -9.92 9.12 12.54
CA ALA A 108 -10.30 9.35 11.16
C ALA A 108 -11.29 8.28 10.70
N ILE A 109 -12.23 8.67 9.86
CA ILE A 109 -13.15 7.77 9.17
C ILE A 109 -12.67 7.63 7.74
N ARG A 110 -12.64 6.40 7.22
CA ARG A 110 -12.19 6.11 5.86
C ARG A 110 -13.29 5.44 5.06
N LEU A 111 -13.52 5.96 3.86
CA LEU A 111 -14.34 5.34 2.83
C LEU A 111 -13.43 4.87 1.69
N THR A 112 -13.70 3.68 1.16
CA THR A 112 -12.95 3.13 0.03
C THR A 112 -13.95 2.59 -0.99
N PRO A 113 -14.01 3.15 -2.21
CA PRO A 113 -14.85 2.61 -3.26
C PRO A 113 -14.28 1.28 -3.79
N GLN A 114 -15.17 0.46 -4.36
CA GLN A 114 -14.76 -0.72 -5.11
C GLN A 114 -14.03 -0.28 -6.39
N ALA A 115 -12.96 -0.98 -6.75
CA ALA A 115 -12.17 -0.72 -7.94
C ALA A 115 -12.16 -1.94 -8.89
N GLU A 116 -11.64 -1.72 -10.10
CA GLU A 116 -11.43 -2.74 -11.12
C GLU A 116 -10.25 -3.68 -10.82
N VAL A 117 -10.19 -4.79 -11.55
CA VAL A 117 -8.99 -5.65 -11.57
C VAL A 117 -7.86 -4.91 -12.29
N PRO A 118 -6.63 -4.85 -11.73
CA PRO A 118 -5.51 -4.14 -12.37
C PRO A 118 -5.20 -4.64 -13.79
N ILE A 119 -5.07 -3.71 -14.74
CA ILE A 119 -4.75 -3.99 -16.14
C ILE A 119 -3.23 -3.93 -16.33
N PRO A 120 -2.57 -4.96 -16.90
CA PRO A 120 -1.14 -4.91 -17.23
C PRO A 120 -0.82 -3.79 -18.24
N ALA A 121 0.36 -3.17 -18.10
CA ALA A 121 0.81 -2.05 -18.94
C ALA A 121 1.64 -2.45 -20.16
#